data_AF-A0AAW2QA74-F1
#
_entry.id   AF-A0AAW2QA74-F1
#
_cell.length_a   1.000
_cell.length_b   1.000
_cell.length_c   1.000
_cell.angle_alpha   90.00
_cell.angle_beta   90.00
_cell.angle_gamma   90.00
#
_symmetry.space_group_name_H-M   'P 1'
#
loop_
_entity.id
_entity.type
_entity.pdbx_description
1 polymer ?
#
loop_
_entity_poly.entity_id
_entity_poly.type
_entity_poly.pdbx_seq_one_letter_code
_entity_poly.pdbx_strand_id
1 'polypeptide(L)'
;MMEKGYTLRFGGDSCTIYDNKDKTLKIAEVRMKEHRCFPIHLQYMGRTAMKAQEDQSWLWHRRLGHFNFQGLKILHQKKMMTYLPQIQAVEGACEACLQGKQHKKPFPLGTSWRAKAVLELIHTDVCGPMRTPSHEQIDISSYSSMTTPE
;
A
#
# COMPACT_ATOMS: atom_id res chain seq x y z
N MET A 1 21.98 -0.41 35.76
CA MET A 1 20.66 -0.90 35.26
C MET A 1 19.51 -0.07 35.81
N MET A 2 19.36 0.05 37.13
CA MET A 2 18.32 0.90 37.74
C MET A 2 18.36 2.36 37.26
N GLU A 3 19.54 2.98 37.22
CA GLU A 3 19.73 4.35 36.70
C GLU A 3 19.34 4.51 35.22
N LYS A 4 19.29 3.40 34.47
CA LYS A 4 18.89 3.38 33.06
C LYS A 4 17.40 3.03 32.87
N GLY A 5 16.62 3.03 33.95
CA GLY A 5 15.17 2.81 33.88
C GLY A 5 14.81 1.33 33.71
N TYR A 6 15.48 0.43 34.43
CA TYR A 6 15.08 -0.98 34.55
C TYR A 6 14.68 -1.32 35.98
N THR A 7 13.65 -2.14 36.15
CA THR A 7 13.20 -2.62 37.46
C THR A 7 13.81 -3.99 37.74
N LEU A 8 14.42 -4.15 38.92
CA LEU A 8 14.97 -5.42 39.39
C LEU A 8 14.06 -6.01 40.46
N ARG A 9 13.66 -7.27 40.28
CA ARG A 9 12.89 -8.03 41.27
C ARG A 9 13.69 -9.24 41.71
N PHE A 10 14.06 -9.28 42.98
CA PHE A 10 14.71 -10.42 43.61
C PHE A 10 13.65 -11.30 44.27
N GLY A 11 13.71 -12.62 44.02
CA GLY A 11 12.79 -13.58 44.60
C GLY A 11 13.36 -14.99 44.55
N GLY A 12 13.37 -15.68 45.69
CA GLY A 12 14.01 -16.99 45.80
C GLY A 12 15.51 -16.91 45.47
N ASP A 13 15.95 -17.74 44.54
CA ASP A 13 17.30 -17.81 44.00
C ASP A 13 17.45 -17.08 42.64
N SER A 14 16.52 -16.20 42.27
CA SER A 14 16.56 -15.47 41.00
C SER A 14 16.40 -13.95 41.12
N CYS A 15 16.98 -13.26 40.14
CA CYS A 15 16.81 -11.84 39.89
C CYS A 15 16.17 -11.68 38.52
N THR A 16 14.97 -11.11 38.47
CA THR A 16 14.26 -10.81 37.23
C THR A 16 14.37 -9.32 36.90
N ILE A 17 14.67 -9.02 35.64
CA ILE A 17 14.85 -7.67 35.11
C ILE A 17 13.66 -7.33 34.22
N TYR A 18 13.00 -6.21 34.48
CA TYR A 18 11.84 -5.72 33.74
C TYR A 18 12.13 -4.36 33.11
N ASP A 19 11.47 -4.09 31.99
CA ASP A 19 11.39 -2.74 31.44
C ASP A 19 10.55 -1.85 32.37
N ASN A 20 10.97 -0.60 32.59
CA ASN A 20 10.25 0.29 33.49
C ASN A 20 9.01 0.94 32.85
N LYS A 21 8.94 1.00 31.52
CA LYS A 21 7.74 1.47 30.81
C LYS A 21 6.68 0.38 30.78
N ASP A 22 7.10 -0.86 30.55
CA ASP A 22 6.23 -2.03 30.58
C ASP A 22 6.75 -3.06 31.58
N LYS A 23 6.20 -3.01 32.80
CA LYS A 23 6.56 -3.93 33.89
C LYS A 23 6.12 -5.37 33.63
N THR A 24 5.36 -5.64 32.57
CA THR A 24 5.03 -7.01 32.13
C THR A 24 6.11 -7.59 31.23
N LEU A 25 6.93 -6.73 30.60
CA LEU A 25 8.00 -7.13 29.71
C LEU A 25 9.23 -7.58 30.51
N LYS A 26 9.36 -8.90 30.67
CA LYS A 26 10.53 -9.55 31.28
C LYS A 26 11.70 -9.54 30.29
N ILE A 27 12.78 -8.83 30.64
CA ILE A 27 13.99 -8.70 29.82
C ILE A 27 14.92 -9.89 30.02
N ALA A 28 15.13 -10.27 31.28
CA ALA A 28 15.99 -11.39 31.63
C ALA A 28 15.62 -11.92 33.02
N GLU A 29 15.93 -13.20 33.26
CA GLU A 29 15.98 -13.78 34.59
C GLU A 29 17.33 -14.46 34.78
N VAL A 30 17.95 -14.15 35.90
CA VAL A 30 19.29 -14.63 36.23
C VAL A 30 19.23 -15.36 37.56
N ARG A 31 19.74 -16.59 37.59
CA ARG A 31 19.86 -17.35 38.83
C ARG A 31 21.10 -16.94 39.61
N MET A 32 20.97 -16.98 40.93
CA MET A 32 22.05 -16.76 41.87
C MET A 32 23.08 -17.89 41.77
N LYS A 33 24.36 -17.54 41.78
CA LYS A 33 25.50 -18.49 41.83
C LYS A 33 26.06 -18.60 43.25
N GLU A 34 27.03 -19.51 43.44
CA GLU A 34 27.64 -19.90 44.73
C GLU A 34 28.10 -18.72 45.60
N HIS A 35 28.42 -17.56 45.02
CA HIS A 35 28.86 -16.36 45.74
C HIS A 35 27.76 -15.31 45.92
N ARG A 36 26.47 -15.71 45.92
CA ARG A 36 25.32 -14.80 46.04
C ARG A 36 25.29 -13.69 44.99
N CYS A 37 25.88 -13.96 43.83
CA CYS A 37 25.92 -13.03 42.71
C CYS A 37 24.98 -13.49 41.60
N PHE A 38 24.46 -12.52 40.84
CA PHE A 38 23.59 -12.74 39.68
C PHE A 38 24.35 -12.33 38.41
N PRO A 39 25.26 -13.19 37.89
CA PRO A 39 26.08 -12.83 36.74
C PRO A 39 25.23 -12.70 35.48
N ILE A 40 25.30 -11.53 34.83
CA ILE A 40 24.63 -11.26 33.57
C ILE A 40 25.66 -11.38 32.44
N HIS A 41 25.53 -12.41 31.61
CA HIS A 41 26.30 -12.51 30.37
C HIS A 41 25.56 -11.82 29.24
N LEU A 42 25.89 -10.55 29.01
CA LEU A 42 25.46 -9.80 27.84
C LEU A 42 26.32 -10.21 26.65
N GLN A 43 25.87 -11.19 25.88
CA GLN A 43 26.43 -11.40 24.55
C GLN A 43 25.95 -10.27 23.65
N TYR A 44 26.86 -9.35 23.32
CA TYR A 44 26.61 -8.35 22.29
C TYR A 44 26.48 -9.10 20.96
N MET A 45 25.23 -9.39 20.58
CA MET A 45 24.92 -9.88 19.24
C MET A 45 25.46 -8.83 18.26
N GLY A 46 26.46 -9.21 17.46
CA GLY A 46 27.01 -8.33 16.42
C GLY A 46 25.88 -7.75 15.59
N ARG A 47 26.01 -6.49 15.13
CA ARG A 47 24.95 -5.68 14.50
C ARG A 47 23.94 -6.53 13.72
N THR A 48 22.82 -6.86 14.35
CA THR A 48 21.73 -7.59 13.72
C THR A 48 20.80 -6.57 13.07
N ALA A 49 20.69 -6.63 11.75
CA ALA A 49 19.70 -5.85 11.03
C ALA A 49 18.35 -6.59 11.08
N MET A 50 17.30 -5.92 11.54
CA MET A 50 15.94 -6.44 11.45
C MET A 50 15.46 -6.31 10.00
N LYS A 51 15.01 -7.40 9.40
CA LYS A 51 14.40 -7.38 8.06
C LYS A 51 12.94 -6.95 8.20
N ALA A 52 12.57 -5.85 7.56
CA ALA A 52 11.16 -5.54 7.36
C ALA A 52 10.56 -6.57 6.38
N GLN A 53 9.52 -7.27 6.82
CA GLN A 53 8.75 -8.18 5.97
C GLN A 53 7.44 -7.50 5.60
N GLU A 54 7.27 -7.23 4.30
CA GLU A 54 6.03 -6.71 3.75
C GLU A 54 5.20 -7.85 3.14
N ASP A 55 3.88 -7.78 3.30
CA ASP A 55 2.97 -8.76 2.70
C ASP A 55 3.06 -8.70 1.15
N GLN A 56 3.27 -9.87 0.54
CA GLN A 56 3.47 -9.96 -0.90
C GLN A 56 2.21 -9.56 -1.68
N SER A 57 1.03 -9.85 -1.14
CA SER A 57 -0.24 -9.52 -1.79
C SER A 57 -0.40 -7.99 -1.88
N TRP A 58 -0.13 -7.28 -0.78
CA TRP A 58 -0.13 -5.82 -0.73
C TRP A 58 0.95 -5.16 -1.58
N LEU A 59 2.14 -5.77 -1.67
CA LEU A 59 3.23 -5.28 -2.51
C LEU A 59 2.86 -5.36 -4.00
N TRP A 60 2.38 -6.52 -4.45
CA TRP A 60 2.01 -6.74 -5.86
C TRP A 60 0.73 -6.01 -6.27
N HIS A 61 -0.21 -5.82 -5.33
CA HIS A 61 -1.34 -4.94 -5.50
C HIS A 61 -0.92 -3.54 -5.95
N ARG A 62 0.03 -2.92 -5.24
CA ARG A 62 0.55 -1.58 -5.58
C ARG A 62 1.38 -1.58 -6.87
N ARG A 63 2.27 -2.57 -7.05
CA ARG A 63 3.13 -2.67 -8.23
C ARG A 63 2.34 -2.79 -9.55
N LEU A 64 1.19 -3.46 -9.53
CA LEU A 64 0.32 -3.60 -10.70
C LEU A 64 -0.75 -2.49 -10.80
N GLY A 65 -0.51 -1.33 -10.17
CA GLY A 65 -1.41 -0.18 -10.29
C GLY A 65 -2.73 -0.40 -9.54
N HIS A 66 -2.66 -0.88 -8.30
CA HIS A 66 -3.82 -1.12 -7.45
C HIS A 66 -4.78 -2.19 -8.01
N PHE A 67 -4.20 -3.27 -8.53
CA PHE A 67 -4.94 -4.38 -9.14
C PHE A 67 -5.76 -5.17 -8.10
N ASN A 68 -6.91 -5.73 -8.49
CA ASN A 68 -7.78 -6.46 -7.57
C ASN A 68 -7.05 -7.68 -6.95
N PHE A 69 -7.11 -7.84 -5.62
CA PHE A 69 -6.50 -8.96 -4.89
C PHE A 69 -7.00 -10.34 -5.37
N GLN A 70 -8.30 -10.47 -5.67
CA GLN A 70 -8.86 -11.68 -6.24
C GLN A 70 -8.31 -11.96 -7.64
N GLY A 71 -8.10 -10.90 -8.43
CA GLY A 71 -7.43 -10.98 -9.72
C GLY A 71 -5.98 -11.46 -9.58
N LEU A 72 -5.22 -10.90 -8.63
CA LEU A 72 -3.86 -11.35 -8.31
C LEU A 72 -3.83 -12.83 -7.90
N LYS A 73 -4.78 -13.27 -7.08
CA LYS A 73 -4.92 -14.68 -6.70
C LYS A 73 -5.14 -15.58 -7.91
N ILE A 74 -6.02 -15.19 -8.84
CA ILE A 74 -6.27 -15.93 -10.09
C ILE A 74 -5.01 -15.97 -10.96
N LEU A 75 -4.30 -14.84 -11.12
CA LEU A 75 -3.06 -14.77 -11.89
C LEU A 75 -2.01 -15.76 -11.36
N HIS A 76 -1.87 -15.84 -10.03
CA HIS A 76 -0.96 -16.78 -9.38
C HIS A 76 -1.42 -18.22 -9.59
N GLN A 77 -2.68 -18.54 -9.29
CA GLN A 77 -3.24 -19.89 -9.41
C GLN A 77 -3.18 -20.44 -10.84
N LYS A 78 -3.41 -19.59 -11.84
CA LYS A 78 -3.33 -19.95 -13.25
C LYS A 78 -1.92 -19.87 -13.84
N LYS A 79 -0.90 -19.55 -13.03
CA LYS A 79 0.50 -19.39 -13.45
C LYS A 79 0.65 -18.46 -14.66
N MET A 80 -0.15 -17.38 -14.69
CA MET A 80 -0.18 -16.44 -15.82
C MET A 80 0.96 -15.40 -15.78
N MET A 81 1.80 -15.43 -14.73
CA MET A 81 2.94 -14.54 -14.56
C MET A 81 4.10 -15.28 -13.90
N THR A 82 5.28 -15.22 -14.53
CA THR A 82 6.46 -16.02 -14.17
C THR A 82 7.02 -15.72 -12.77
N TYR A 83 6.86 -14.48 -12.28
CA TYR A 83 7.50 -14.01 -11.05
C TYR A 83 6.51 -13.54 -9.98
N LEU A 84 5.25 -13.98 -10.07
CA LEU A 84 4.25 -13.63 -9.07
C LEU A 84 4.38 -14.59 -7.87
N PRO A 85 4.77 -14.09 -6.68
CA PRO A 85 4.87 -14.91 -5.48
C PRO A 85 3.49 -15.41 -5.07
N GLN A 86 3.46 -16.30 -4.07
CA GLN A 86 2.19 -16.78 -3.53
C GLN A 86 1.36 -15.61 -2.98
N ILE A 87 0.22 -15.38 -3.61
CA ILE A 87 -0.75 -14.37 -3.21
C ILE A 87 -1.77 -15.01 -2.27
N GLN A 88 -1.96 -14.42 -1.10
CA GLN A 88 -2.99 -14.83 -0.16
C GLN A 88 -4.27 -14.03 -0.40
N ALA A 89 -5.40 -14.57 0.06
CA ALA A 89 -6.62 -13.77 0.15
C ALA A 89 -6.41 -12.70 1.22
N VAL A 90 -6.55 -11.43 0.84
CA VAL A 90 -6.42 -10.30 1.77
C VAL A 90 -7.81 -9.87 2.20
N GLU A 91 -8.07 -9.94 3.51
CA GLU A 91 -9.24 -9.31 4.13
C GLU A 91 -8.86 -7.87 4.47
N GLY A 92 -9.16 -6.94 3.57
CA GLY A 92 -8.83 -5.53 3.75
C GLY A 92 -9.14 -4.70 2.51
N ALA A 93 -9.47 -3.44 2.73
CA ALA A 93 -9.71 -2.48 1.66
C ALA A 93 -8.54 -1.51 1.53
N CYS A 94 -8.06 -1.31 0.31
CA CYS A 94 -7.09 -0.25 0.01
C CYS A 94 -7.84 1.09 -0.10
N GLU A 95 -7.49 2.06 0.73
CA GLU A 95 -8.11 3.39 0.74
C GLU A 95 -8.03 4.07 -0.63
N ALA A 96 -6.86 4.04 -1.28
CA ALA A 96 -6.67 4.59 -2.61
C ALA A 96 -7.57 3.90 -3.66
N CYS A 97 -7.77 2.58 -3.56
CA CYS A 97 -8.72 1.88 -4.42
C CYS A 97 -10.16 2.31 -4.16
N LEU A 98 -10.54 2.44 -2.89
CA LEU A 98 -11.90 2.82 -2.52
C LEU A 98 -12.24 4.18 -3.12
N GLN A 99 -11.36 5.17 -2.94
CA GLN A 99 -11.53 6.51 -3.49
C GLN A 99 -11.46 6.51 -5.03
N GLY A 100 -10.47 5.83 -5.61
CA GLY A 100 -10.26 5.81 -7.06
C GLY A 100 -11.28 4.98 -7.85
N LYS A 101 -11.94 4.00 -7.21
CA LYS A 101 -12.97 3.15 -7.83
C LYS A 101 -14.38 3.45 -7.29
N GLN A 102 -14.55 4.53 -6.54
CA GLN A 102 -15.85 4.92 -6.03
C GLN A 102 -16.78 5.23 -7.20
N HIS A 103 -17.90 4.51 -7.28
CA HIS A 103 -18.94 4.84 -8.25
C HIS A 103 -19.64 6.14 -7.82
N LYS A 104 -20.01 6.97 -8.80
CA LYS A 104 -20.89 8.11 -8.55
C LYS A 104 -22.23 7.59 -8.05
N LYS A 105 -22.74 8.16 -6.95
CA LYS A 105 -24.10 7.84 -6.49
C LYS A 105 -25.10 8.07 -7.63
N PRO A 106 -26.17 7.25 -7.72
CA PRO A 106 -27.23 7.49 -8.68
C PRO A 106 -27.73 8.93 -8.61
N PHE A 107 -28.01 9.53 -9.76
CA PHE A 107 -28.63 10.84 -9.79
C PHE A 107 -30.05 10.73 -9.22
N PRO A 108 -30.44 11.62 -8.29
CA PRO A 108 -31.77 11.56 -7.69
C PRO A 108 -32.85 11.75 -8.76
N LEU A 109 -33.71 10.73 -8.91
CA LEU A 109 -34.83 10.76 -9.84
C LEU A 109 -35.88 11.79 -9.35
N GLY A 110 -36.35 12.65 -10.25
CA GLY A 110 -37.44 13.60 -9.96
C GLY A 110 -37.05 14.86 -9.18
N THR A 111 -35.77 15.04 -8.83
CA THR A 111 -35.29 16.29 -8.22
C THR A 111 -34.94 17.36 -9.25
N SER A 112 -34.63 16.97 -10.48
CA SER A 112 -34.47 17.91 -11.58
C SER A 112 -35.82 18.27 -12.17
N TRP A 113 -36.07 19.58 -12.28
CA TRP A 113 -37.21 20.10 -13.02
C TRP A 113 -37.08 19.75 -14.50
N ARG A 114 -38.20 19.35 -15.12
CA ARG A 114 -38.29 19.02 -16.54
C ARG A 114 -39.42 19.83 -17.18
N ALA A 115 -39.17 20.29 -18.41
CA ALA A 115 -40.19 20.89 -19.25
C ALA A 115 -41.34 19.89 -19.51
N LYS A 116 -42.56 20.40 -19.42
CA LYS A 116 -43.83 19.74 -19.75
C LYS A 116 -44.42 20.29 -21.05
N ALA A 117 -44.00 21.48 -21.46
CA ALA A 117 -44.40 22.12 -22.71
C ALA A 117 -43.19 22.40 -23.63
N VAL A 118 -43.48 22.56 -24.92
CA VAL A 118 -42.47 22.89 -25.93
C VAL A 118 -41.87 24.27 -25.61
N LEU A 119 -40.54 24.38 -25.65
CA LEU A 119 -39.75 25.59 -25.34
C LEU A 119 -39.81 26.09 -23.88
N GLU A 120 -40.36 25.32 -22.94
CA GLU A 120 -40.40 25.72 -21.51
C GLU A 120 -38.99 25.74 -20.87
N LEU A 121 -38.06 24.93 -21.38
CA LEU A 121 -36.67 24.85 -20.92
C LEU A 121 -35.71 24.79 -22.11
N ILE A 122 -34.76 25.72 -22.14
CA ILE A 122 -33.68 25.75 -23.13
C ILE A 122 -32.34 25.59 -22.39
N HIS A 123 -31.59 24.55 -22.74
CA HIS A 123 -30.20 24.41 -22.31
C HIS A 123 -29.30 24.87 -23.45
N THR A 124 -28.47 25.88 -23.20
CA THR A 124 -27.47 26.35 -24.16
C THR A 124 -26.09 26.11 -23.57
N ASP A 125 -25.19 25.55 -24.36
CA ASP A 125 -23.78 25.37 -23.99
C ASP A 125 -22.88 25.98 -25.06
N VAL A 126 -21.72 26.47 -24.65
CA VAL A 126 -20.71 27.04 -25.55
C VAL A 126 -19.64 25.98 -25.78
N CYS A 127 -19.45 25.59 -27.03
CA CYS A 127 -18.41 24.62 -27.38
C CYS A 127 -17.02 25.26 -27.30
N GLY A 128 -16.11 24.61 -26.55
CA GLY A 128 -14.73 25.04 -26.33
C GLY A 128 -13.79 24.73 -27.51
N PRO A 129 -12.59 25.34 -27.53
CA PRO A 129 -11.90 25.85 -28.71
C PRO A 129 -11.95 24.92 -29.92
N MET A 130 -12.58 25.42 -30.99
CA MET A 130 -12.59 24.74 -32.28
C MET A 130 -11.20 24.80 -32.91
N ARG A 131 -10.87 23.79 -33.71
CA ARG A 131 -9.60 23.76 -34.45
C ARG A 131 -9.53 25.00 -35.36
N THR A 132 -8.59 25.89 -35.06
CA THR A 132 -8.21 26.96 -35.96
C THR A 132 -7.24 26.39 -37.00
N PRO A 133 -7.46 26.58 -38.31
CA PRO A 133 -6.47 26.21 -39.31
C PRO A 133 -5.15 26.93 -39.00
N SER A 134 -4.03 26.21 -38.96
CA SER A 134 -2.72 26.84 -38.96
C SER A 134 -2.47 27.45 -40.34
N HIS A 135 -1.98 28.69 -40.38
CA HIS A 135 -1.52 29.30 -41.62
C HIS A 135 -0.20 28.63 -42.02
N GLU A 136 -0.28 27.53 -42.76
CA GLU A 136 0.74 27.00 -43.69
C GLU A 136 0.22 25.70 -44.30
N GLN A 137 -0.15 25.74 -45.58
CA GLN A 137 -0.29 24.55 -46.41
C GLN A 137 1.11 23.95 -46.60
N ILE A 138 1.45 22.95 -45.79
CA ILE A 138 2.50 22.01 -46.18
C ILE A 138 1.79 20.88 -46.91
N ASP A 139 1.95 20.87 -48.24
CA ASP A 139 1.48 19.81 -49.10
C ASP A 139 2.20 18.51 -48.76
N ILE A 140 1.48 17.54 -48.18
CA ILE A 140 2.00 16.25 -47.73
C ILE A 140 2.17 15.28 -48.94
N SER A 141 1.88 15.73 -50.16
CA SER A 141 2.09 14.93 -51.38
C SER A 141 3.56 14.58 -51.65
N SER A 142 4.52 15.23 -50.99
CA SER A 142 5.96 14.96 -51.18
C SER A 142 6.55 13.86 -50.28
N TYR A 143 5.80 13.27 -49.34
CA TYR A 143 6.36 12.28 -48.39
C TYR A 143 6.10 10.80 -48.77
N SER A 144 5.54 10.53 -49.96
CA SER A 144 5.19 9.17 -50.42
C SER A 144 6.34 8.43 -51.15
N SER A 145 7.59 8.86 -51.02
CA SER A 145 8.72 8.22 -51.73
C SER A 145 9.89 7.88 -50.82
N MET A 146 9.65 7.06 -49.79
CA MET A 146 10.70 6.25 -49.17
C MET A 146 10.28 4.79 -49.18
N THR A 147 10.50 4.14 -50.32
CA THR A 147 10.48 2.68 -50.49
C THR A 147 11.69 2.06 -49.79
N THR A 148 11.46 1.01 -49.00
CA THR A 148 12.50 0.12 -48.43
C THR A 148 13.08 -0.81 -49.50
N PRO A 149 14.40 -1.01 -49.59
CA PRO A 149 14.99 -2.13 -50.32
C PRO A 149 15.05 -3.41 -49.47
N GLU A 150 15.04 -4.55 -50.17
CA GLU A 150 15.04 -5.95 -49.68
C GLU A 150 16.18 -6.31 -48.71
#